data_AF-A0A061EVD3-F1
#
_entry.id   AF-A0A061EVD3-F1
#
_cell.length_a   1.000
_cell.length_b   1.000
_cell.length_c   1.000
_cell.angle_alpha   90.00
_cell.angle_beta   90.00
_cell.angle_gamma   90.00
#
_symmetry.space_group_name_H-M   'P 1'
#
loop_
_entity.id
_entity.type
_entity.pdbx_description
1 polymer ?
#
loop_
_entity_poly.entity_id
_entity_poly.type
_entity_poly.pdbx_seq_one_letter_code
_entity_poly.pdbx_strand_id
1 'polypeptide(L)'
;MRSQSTYLKLPTFKTQKNPVFPTQLQRFFFSEFKLRKLHLPYSRAIVMDTSTSGDSFPTRCKWRKVAYGGMQPGFDDNHTDGTFLEDMVMNANVVKRNMLKVMQDSVSISQYLCIVALVVLVWTYTLRSTLNENSLLLLDVSLLGSGFLILLLTEEMLSLNLLLHYVLNVSFFTTGLYVLAPIYQTLTRSISSDSIWSVTVSLLLLHLFLHDYSGSTIRAPGALKNPNLTSCISLNASIVASVFLASRLPSRLHVFAIMLFSLQVFLFAPLVTYCIRKYSFRLHLLFSFALMAVTLTFVYSLHRLLFVLLVGMLVFVNVVCPYWLIRIQEYKFEINGPWDEAKLCFDITD
;
A
#
# COMPACT_ATOMS: atom_id res chain seq x y z
N MET A 1 -20.82 53.07 -44.33
CA MET A 1 -19.56 53.18 -43.55
C MET A 1 -19.58 52.11 -42.46
N ARG A 2 -18.51 51.31 -42.38
CA ARG A 2 -18.36 50.13 -41.50
C ARG A 2 -18.55 50.48 -40.03
N SER A 3 -19.46 49.76 -39.34
CA SER A 3 -19.48 49.63 -37.89
C SER A 3 -18.79 48.31 -37.53
N GLN A 4 -17.60 48.38 -36.97
CA GLN A 4 -16.88 47.23 -36.42
C GLN A 4 -17.33 47.02 -34.97
N SER A 5 -18.02 45.91 -34.72
CA SER A 5 -18.31 45.42 -33.37
C SER A 5 -17.04 44.75 -32.81
N THR A 6 -16.51 45.33 -31.73
CA THR A 6 -15.33 44.86 -31.02
C THR A 6 -15.73 43.74 -30.07
N TYR A 7 -15.31 42.50 -30.36
CA TYR A 7 -15.42 41.38 -29.44
C TYR A 7 -14.36 41.48 -28.34
N LEU A 8 -14.77 41.59 -27.07
CA LEU A 8 -13.92 41.40 -25.91
C LEU A 8 -13.39 39.94 -25.89
N LYS A 9 -12.08 39.76 -26.08
CA LYS A 9 -11.36 38.53 -25.73
C LYS A 9 -10.80 38.66 -24.32
N LEU A 10 -11.25 37.82 -23.39
CA LEU A 10 -10.60 37.64 -22.09
C LEU A 10 -9.17 37.10 -22.29
N PRO A 11 -8.18 37.58 -21.52
CA PRO A 11 -6.81 37.08 -21.59
C PRO A 11 -6.70 35.67 -20.99
N THR A 12 -6.05 34.79 -21.73
CA THR A 12 -5.64 33.46 -21.30
C THR A 12 -4.48 33.57 -20.31
N PHE A 13 -4.69 33.10 -19.08
CA PHE A 13 -3.62 32.93 -18.09
C PHE A 13 -2.63 31.86 -18.60
N LYS A 14 -1.47 32.30 -19.09
CA LYS A 14 -0.29 31.44 -19.23
C LYS A 14 0.37 31.32 -17.86
N THR A 15 0.17 30.19 -17.19
CA THR A 15 0.96 29.84 -16.00
C THR A 15 2.41 29.58 -16.40
N GLN A 16 3.27 30.44 -15.87
CA GLN A 16 4.72 30.42 -15.91
C GLN A 16 5.26 29.10 -15.33
N LYS A 17 6.03 28.35 -16.12
CA LYS A 17 6.81 27.19 -15.65
C LYS A 17 7.96 27.68 -14.79
N ASN A 18 7.88 27.46 -13.48
CA ASN A 18 9.02 27.54 -12.57
C ASN A 18 9.78 26.19 -12.54
N PRO A 19 11.08 26.21 -12.19
CA PRO A 19 12.04 25.18 -12.60
C PRO A 19 11.92 23.90 -11.77
N VAL A 20 11.91 22.77 -12.46
CA VAL A 20 11.91 21.42 -11.89
C VAL A 20 13.35 21.03 -11.59
N PHE A 21 13.70 20.92 -10.30
CA PHE A 21 14.86 20.16 -9.82
C PHE A 21 14.50 18.65 -9.77
N PRO A 22 15.49 17.75 -9.88
CA PRO A 22 15.41 16.62 -10.80
C PRO A 22 14.70 15.38 -10.24
N THR A 23 13.53 15.07 -10.79
CA THR A 23 12.91 13.74 -10.80
C THR A 23 13.63 12.81 -11.78
N GLN A 24 14.91 12.52 -11.56
CA GLN A 24 15.72 11.67 -12.45
C GLN A 24 15.71 10.18 -12.09
N LEU A 25 15.23 9.77 -10.91
CA LEU A 25 15.18 8.35 -10.55
C LEU A 25 13.92 7.61 -11.06
N GLN A 26 12.92 8.33 -11.56
CA GLN A 26 11.57 7.76 -11.81
C GLN A 26 11.15 7.77 -13.29
N ARG A 27 11.95 8.40 -14.18
CA ARG A 27 11.68 8.46 -15.64
C ARG A 27 12.60 7.58 -16.48
N PHE A 28 13.50 6.80 -15.87
CA PHE A 28 14.59 6.14 -16.59
C PHE A 28 14.26 4.72 -17.12
N PHE A 29 13.03 4.23 -16.99
CA PHE A 29 12.70 2.81 -17.24
C PHE A 29 11.83 2.49 -18.47
N PHE A 30 11.48 3.46 -19.33
CA PHE A 30 10.60 3.17 -20.48
C PHE A 30 11.15 3.74 -21.79
N SER A 31 11.74 2.85 -22.57
CA SER A 31 11.99 3.02 -24.00
C SER A 31 11.61 1.72 -24.70
N GLU A 32 10.82 1.88 -25.76
CA GLU A 32 10.45 0.88 -26.78
C GLU A 32 9.57 -0.29 -26.34
N PHE A 33 8.29 -0.29 -26.78
CA PHE A 33 7.78 -1.36 -27.66
C PHE A 33 6.43 -0.96 -28.28
N LYS A 34 6.36 -1.09 -29.60
CA LYS A 34 5.29 -0.68 -30.52
C LYS A 34 4.37 -1.87 -30.78
N LEU A 35 3.04 -1.73 -30.64
CA LEU A 35 2.09 -2.78 -31.06
C LEU A 35 0.85 -2.26 -31.79
N ARG A 36 0.49 -3.05 -32.81
CA ARG A 36 -0.43 -2.82 -33.92
C ARG A 36 -1.90 -2.72 -33.49
N LYS A 37 -2.64 -1.84 -34.17
CA LYS A 37 -4.11 -1.88 -34.24
C LYS A 37 -4.55 -3.05 -35.12
N LEU A 38 -5.48 -3.87 -34.63
CA LEU A 38 -6.35 -4.70 -35.47
C LEU A 38 -7.80 -4.26 -35.27
N HIS A 39 -8.46 -3.98 -36.39
CA HIS A 39 -9.90 -3.74 -36.54
C HIS A 39 -10.63 -5.07 -36.64
N LEU A 40 -11.85 -5.18 -36.08
CA LEU A 40 -12.92 -6.03 -36.61
C LEU A 40 -14.30 -5.48 -36.18
N PRO A 41 -15.38 -5.82 -36.94
CA PRO A 41 -16.52 -4.94 -37.17
C PRO A 41 -17.73 -5.23 -36.28
N TYR A 42 -18.54 -4.20 -36.09
CA TYR A 42 -19.84 -4.23 -35.42
C TYR A 42 -20.94 -4.59 -36.44
N SER A 43 -21.76 -5.60 -36.11
CA SER A 43 -23.04 -5.79 -36.79
C SER A 43 -24.02 -6.57 -35.90
N ARG A 44 -25.14 -5.93 -35.53
CA ARG A 44 -26.36 -6.66 -35.18
C ARG A 44 -27.59 -5.81 -35.51
N ALA A 45 -28.36 -6.32 -36.46
CA ALA A 45 -29.61 -5.76 -36.96
C ALA A 45 -30.74 -5.88 -35.92
N ILE A 46 -31.61 -4.88 -35.91
CA ILE A 46 -32.87 -4.85 -35.18
C ILE A 46 -33.94 -5.43 -36.11
N VAL A 47 -34.61 -6.50 -35.67
CA VAL A 47 -35.81 -7.03 -36.33
C VAL A 47 -37.02 -6.48 -35.59
N MET A 48 -37.84 -5.69 -36.28
CA MET A 48 -39.18 -5.29 -35.85
C MET A 48 -40.17 -6.36 -36.32
N ASP A 49 -40.87 -7.01 -35.39
CA ASP A 49 -42.03 -7.83 -35.72
C ASP A 49 -43.32 -7.01 -35.58
N THR A 50 -44.10 -7.05 -36.65
CA THR A 50 -45.41 -6.42 -36.79
C THR A 50 -46.46 -7.52 -36.63
N SER A 51 -47.42 -7.38 -35.71
CA SER A 51 -48.64 -8.20 -35.68
C SER A 51 -49.77 -7.41 -34.98
N THR A 52 -50.71 -6.92 -35.78
CA THR A 52 -52.10 -7.39 -35.94
C THR A 52 -53.00 -7.23 -34.71
N SER A 53 -53.97 -6.33 -34.88
CA SER A 53 -55.11 -5.99 -34.05
C SER A 53 -56.10 -7.14 -33.83
N GLY A 54 -56.44 -7.40 -32.57
CA GLY A 54 -57.56 -8.23 -32.15
C GLY A 54 -58.12 -7.71 -30.82
N ASP A 55 -59.43 -7.59 -30.73
CA ASP A 55 -60.19 -7.07 -29.58
C ASP A 55 -59.81 -7.76 -28.27
N SER A 56 -59.56 -6.95 -27.23
CA SER A 56 -59.35 -7.43 -25.87
C SER A 56 -60.25 -6.67 -24.90
N PHE A 57 -61.01 -7.42 -24.10
CA PHE A 57 -61.55 -6.98 -22.81
C PHE A 57 -60.46 -6.23 -22.04
N PRO A 58 -60.78 -5.23 -21.19
CA PRO A 58 -59.76 -4.53 -20.42
C PRO A 58 -59.12 -5.54 -19.47
N THR A 59 -58.05 -6.18 -19.92
CA THR A 59 -57.11 -6.90 -19.09
C THR A 59 -56.64 -5.88 -18.08
N ARG A 60 -57.10 -6.04 -16.82
CA ARG A 60 -56.59 -5.27 -15.69
C ARG A 60 -55.07 -5.24 -15.85
N CYS A 61 -54.49 -4.05 -16.02
CA CYS A 61 -53.05 -3.93 -16.21
C CYS A 61 -52.41 -4.59 -15.00
N LYS A 62 -51.72 -5.72 -15.23
CA LYS A 62 -50.99 -6.41 -14.17
C LYS A 62 -49.80 -5.52 -13.84
N TRP A 63 -49.61 -5.21 -12.57
CA TRP A 63 -48.44 -4.47 -12.12
C TRP A 63 -47.16 -5.18 -12.58
N ARG A 64 -46.21 -4.42 -13.12
CA ARG A 64 -44.93 -4.92 -13.63
C ARG A 64 -43.78 -4.48 -12.72
N LYS A 65 -42.90 -5.42 -12.43
CA LYS A 65 -41.69 -5.19 -11.63
C LYS A 65 -40.61 -4.52 -12.50
N VAL A 66 -40.60 -3.18 -12.61
CA VAL A 66 -39.67 -2.43 -13.47
C VAL A 66 -39.02 -1.24 -12.75
N ALA A 67 -37.68 -1.24 -12.63
CA ALA A 67 -36.85 -0.17 -12.03
C ALA A 67 -37.06 1.20 -12.64
N TYR A 68 -37.11 1.26 -13.96
CA TYR A 68 -37.23 2.48 -14.73
C TYR A 68 -38.34 2.29 -15.76
N GLY A 69 -39.49 2.94 -15.56
CA GLY A 69 -40.64 2.75 -16.45
C GLY A 69 -41.75 3.80 -16.36
N GLY A 70 -41.61 4.82 -15.51
CA GLY A 70 -42.68 5.80 -15.25
C GLY A 70 -43.87 5.21 -14.47
N MET A 71 -44.90 6.03 -14.27
CA MET A 71 -46.09 5.66 -13.50
C MET A 71 -46.93 4.61 -14.24
N GLN A 72 -47.26 3.51 -13.57
CA GLN A 72 -48.08 2.45 -14.15
C GLN A 72 -49.57 2.79 -13.99
N PRO A 73 -50.36 2.82 -15.08
CA PRO A 73 -51.79 3.16 -15.00
C PRO A 73 -52.56 2.18 -14.10
N GLY A 74 -53.36 2.71 -13.17
CA GLY A 74 -54.21 1.92 -12.28
C GLY A 74 -53.58 1.53 -10.94
N PHE A 75 -52.39 2.04 -10.64
CA PHE A 75 -51.71 1.85 -9.37
C PHE A 75 -51.24 3.20 -8.80
N ASP A 76 -51.32 3.36 -7.49
CA ASP A 76 -50.79 4.52 -6.79
C ASP A 76 -49.25 4.57 -6.91
N ASP A 77 -48.67 5.77 -6.77
CA ASP A 77 -47.21 5.97 -6.90
C ASP A 77 -46.40 5.17 -5.86
N ASN A 78 -47.00 4.89 -4.69
CA ASN A 78 -46.42 4.08 -3.62
C ASN A 78 -46.93 2.62 -3.60
N HIS A 79 -47.60 2.16 -4.66
CA HIS A 79 -48.12 0.81 -4.72
C HIS A 79 -47.01 -0.23 -4.74
N THR A 80 -47.04 -1.16 -3.78
CA THR A 80 -46.14 -2.32 -3.70
C THR A 80 -46.96 -3.59 -3.87
N ASP A 81 -46.71 -4.33 -4.95
CA ASP A 81 -47.39 -5.59 -5.22
C ASP A 81 -46.92 -6.70 -4.25
N GLY A 82 -47.79 -7.68 -3.96
CA GLY A 82 -47.45 -8.80 -3.08
C GLY A 82 -46.26 -9.64 -3.58
N THR A 83 -46.01 -9.63 -4.89
CA THR A 83 -44.86 -10.31 -5.52
C THR A 83 -43.53 -9.57 -5.39
N PHE A 84 -43.53 -8.39 -4.75
CA PHE A 84 -42.36 -7.51 -4.70
C PHE A 84 -41.13 -8.17 -4.08
N LEU A 85 -41.30 -8.92 -2.98
CA LEU A 85 -40.19 -9.56 -2.26
C LEU A 85 -39.91 -11.00 -2.73
N GLU A 86 -40.67 -11.54 -3.69
CA GLU A 86 -40.52 -12.95 -4.13
C GLU A 86 -39.13 -13.24 -4.71
N ASP A 87 -38.54 -12.29 -5.42
CA ASP A 87 -37.21 -12.43 -6.03
C ASP A 87 -36.06 -11.90 -5.14
N MET A 88 -36.30 -11.69 -3.85
CA MET A 88 -35.25 -11.26 -2.93
C MET A 88 -34.25 -12.39 -2.69
N VAL A 89 -32.97 -12.15 -2.99
CA VAL A 89 -31.88 -13.09 -2.72
C VAL A 89 -31.01 -12.54 -1.60
N MET A 90 -31.03 -13.21 -0.44
CA MET A 90 -30.15 -12.85 0.67
C MET A 90 -28.79 -13.54 0.53
N ASN A 91 -27.72 -12.76 0.75
CA ASN A 91 -26.34 -13.20 0.86
C ASN A 91 -25.74 -13.87 -0.39
N ALA A 92 -26.20 -13.53 -1.59
CA ALA A 92 -25.72 -14.12 -2.85
C ALA A 92 -24.18 -14.06 -3.03
N ASN A 93 -23.55 -12.95 -2.59
CA ASN A 93 -22.12 -12.68 -2.80
C ASN A 93 -21.27 -12.80 -1.51
N VAL A 94 -21.80 -13.37 -0.42
CA VAL A 94 -21.07 -13.43 0.86
C VAL A 94 -20.04 -14.57 0.83
N VAL A 95 -18.81 -14.25 0.45
CA VAL A 95 -17.67 -15.19 0.44
C VAL A 95 -17.12 -15.36 1.87
N LYS A 96 -17.24 -16.57 2.44
CA LYS A 96 -16.67 -16.91 3.76
C LYS A 96 -15.14 -16.85 3.73
N ARG A 97 -14.55 -16.09 4.66
CA ARG A 97 -13.09 -16.02 4.81
C ARG A 97 -12.57 -17.22 5.59
N ASN A 98 -11.46 -17.80 5.14
CA ASN A 98 -10.77 -18.85 5.88
C ASN A 98 -9.86 -18.22 6.95
N MET A 99 -10.05 -18.61 8.22
CA MET A 99 -9.25 -18.12 9.36
C MET A 99 -7.75 -18.26 9.13
N LEU A 100 -7.29 -19.42 8.67
CA LEU A 100 -5.87 -19.65 8.46
C LEU A 100 -5.27 -18.67 7.45
N LYS A 101 -6.00 -18.36 6.39
CA LYS A 101 -5.56 -17.42 5.35
C LYS A 101 -5.48 -16.00 5.90
N VAL A 102 -6.46 -15.56 6.67
CA VAL A 102 -6.46 -14.22 7.30
C VAL A 102 -5.33 -14.10 8.33
N MET A 103 -5.07 -15.15 9.12
CA MET A 103 -3.93 -15.20 10.03
C MET A 103 -2.60 -15.14 9.26
N GLN A 104 -2.46 -15.90 8.18
CA GLN A 104 -1.28 -15.86 7.31
C GLN A 104 -1.05 -14.47 6.70
N ASP A 105 -2.10 -13.80 6.23
CA ASP A 105 -2.00 -12.43 5.69
C ASP A 105 -1.64 -11.40 6.78
N SER A 106 -2.05 -11.62 8.03
CA SER A 106 -1.71 -10.74 9.17
C SER A 106 -0.23 -10.81 9.58
N VAL A 107 0.51 -11.84 9.17
CA VAL A 107 1.95 -11.99 9.44
C VAL A 107 2.75 -10.82 8.85
N SER A 108 2.37 -10.31 7.68
CA SER A 108 3.05 -9.15 7.07
C SER A 108 2.94 -7.88 7.93
N ILE A 109 1.84 -7.72 8.68
CA ILE A 109 1.68 -6.60 9.63
C ILE A 109 2.63 -6.77 10.81
N SER A 110 2.67 -7.97 11.39
CA SER A 110 3.54 -8.33 12.51
C SER A 110 5.02 -8.22 12.16
N GLN A 111 5.39 -8.62 10.95
CA GLN A 111 6.74 -8.47 10.42
C GLN A 111 7.15 -6.99 10.38
N TYR A 112 6.27 -6.09 9.91
CA TYR A 112 6.59 -4.67 9.84
C TYR A 112 6.63 -3.99 11.21
N LEU A 113 5.76 -4.41 12.12
CA LEU A 113 5.81 -3.98 13.52
C LEU A 113 7.15 -4.36 14.17
N CYS A 114 7.67 -5.55 13.85
CA CYS A 114 9.01 -5.99 14.25
C CYS A 114 10.13 -5.15 13.61
N ILE A 115 10.00 -4.78 12.34
CA ILE A 115 10.92 -3.88 11.64
C ILE A 115 11.04 -2.54 12.37
N VAL A 116 9.90 -1.88 12.67
CA VAL A 116 9.89 -0.61 13.40
C VAL A 116 10.49 -0.78 14.80
N ALA A 117 10.15 -1.87 15.50
CA ALA A 117 10.72 -2.16 16.81
C ALA A 117 12.25 -2.35 16.76
N LEU A 118 12.79 -3.01 15.73
CA LEU A 118 14.23 -3.16 15.55
C LEU A 118 14.97 -1.85 15.39
N VAL A 119 14.42 -0.91 14.61
CA VAL A 119 15.02 0.43 14.48
C VAL A 119 15.15 1.11 15.84
N VAL A 120 14.09 1.07 16.65
CA VAL A 120 14.11 1.62 18.01
C VAL A 120 15.07 0.85 18.92
N LEU A 121 15.14 -0.48 18.80
CA LEU A 121 16.04 -1.32 19.61
C LEU A 121 17.51 -1.04 19.31
N VAL A 122 17.90 -1.09 18.03
CA VAL A 122 19.28 -0.86 17.61
C VAL A 122 19.71 0.54 18.04
N TRP A 123 18.85 1.55 17.83
CA TRP A 123 19.09 2.89 18.34
C TRP A 123 19.26 2.93 19.87
N THR A 124 18.40 2.24 20.64
CA THR A 124 18.49 2.20 22.11
C THR A 124 19.78 1.55 22.60
N TYR A 125 20.19 0.44 21.98
CA TYR A 125 21.45 -0.23 22.30
C TYR A 125 22.66 0.62 21.92
N THR A 126 22.60 1.34 20.80
CA THR A 126 23.64 2.32 20.43
C THR A 126 23.72 3.48 21.42
N LEU A 127 22.58 4.01 21.88
CA LEU A 127 22.57 5.06 22.91
C LEU A 127 23.16 4.58 24.25
N ARG A 128 22.89 3.33 24.64
CA ARG A 128 23.47 2.68 25.82
C ARG A 128 24.95 2.32 25.67
N SER A 129 25.58 2.65 24.53
CA SER A 129 26.97 2.33 24.20
C SER A 129 27.29 0.84 24.25
N THR A 130 26.30 -0.04 24.05
CA THR A 130 26.54 -1.50 23.98
C THR A 130 26.94 -1.94 22.58
N LEU A 131 26.52 -1.20 21.55
CA LEU A 131 26.89 -1.43 20.15
C LEU A 131 27.99 -0.44 19.76
N ASN A 132 29.16 -0.97 19.43
CA ASN A 132 30.28 -0.20 18.90
C ASN A 132 29.99 0.24 17.45
N GLU A 133 30.64 1.33 17.02
CA GLU A 133 30.55 1.86 15.65
C GLU A 133 30.84 0.79 14.60
N ASN A 134 31.92 0.02 14.79
CA ASN A 134 32.32 -1.05 13.88
C ASN A 134 31.29 -2.18 13.81
N SER A 135 30.67 -2.53 14.95
CA SER A 135 29.66 -3.58 15.00
C SER A 135 28.38 -3.17 14.27
N LEU A 136 28.00 -1.89 14.38
CA LEU A 136 26.84 -1.36 13.68
C LEU A 136 27.08 -1.24 12.17
N LEU A 137 28.27 -0.77 11.76
CA LEU A 137 28.65 -0.74 10.34
C LEU A 137 28.74 -2.15 9.74
N LEU A 138 29.26 -3.13 10.50
CA LEU A 138 29.27 -4.53 10.08
C LEU A 138 27.83 -5.05 9.89
N LEU A 139 26.91 -4.66 10.76
CA LEU A 139 25.50 -4.99 10.64
C LEU A 139 24.89 -4.37 9.37
N ASP A 140 25.16 -3.10 9.08
CA ASP A 140 24.69 -2.43 7.85
C ASP A 140 25.23 -3.08 6.57
N VAL A 141 26.53 -3.43 6.56
CA VAL A 141 27.15 -4.11 5.42
C VAL A 141 26.57 -5.51 5.25
N SER A 142 26.34 -6.24 6.35
CA SER A 142 25.75 -7.58 6.33
C SER A 142 24.29 -7.55 5.87
N LEU A 143 23.52 -6.55 6.31
CA LEU A 143 22.11 -6.38 5.91
C LEU A 143 22.01 -6.01 4.42
N LEU A 144 22.84 -5.08 3.95
CA LEU A 144 22.91 -4.72 2.54
C LEU A 144 23.35 -5.91 1.67
N GLY A 145 24.40 -6.62 2.09
CA GLY A 145 24.93 -7.78 1.38
C GLY A 145 23.93 -8.93 1.32
N SER A 146 23.25 -9.25 2.42
CA SER A 146 22.20 -10.27 2.46
C SER A 146 20.97 -9.88 1.64
N GLY A 147 20.54 -8.61 1.70
CA GLY A 147 19.47 -8.09 0.83
C GLY A 147 19.81 -8.23 -0.65
N PHE A 148 21.03 -7.86 -1.02
CA PHE A 148 21.52 -8.00 -2.40
C PHE A 148 21.61 -9.47 -2.84
N LEU A 149 22.08 -10.36 -1.96
CA LEU A 149 22.11 -11.80 -2.22
C LEU A 149 20.70 -12.36 -2.46
N ILE A 150 19.71 -11.95 -1.67
CA ILE A 150 18.32 -12.38 -1.86
C ILE A 150 17.77 -11.90 -3.20
N LEU A 151 18.05 -10.65 -3.60
CA LEU A 151 17.68 -10.14 -4.92
C LEU A 151 18.31 -10.98 -6.04
N LEU A 152 19.61 -11.29 -5.93
CA LEU A 152 20.32 -12.08 -6.93
C LEU A 152 19.80 -13.51 -7.04
N LEU A 153 19.43 -14.14 -5.91
CA LEU A 153 18.86 -15.49 -5.88
C LEU A 153 17.41 -15.54 -6.38
N THR A 154 16.68 -14.43 -6.31
CA THR A 154 15.25 -14.37 -6.68
C THR A 154 15.06 -13.98 -8.15
N GLU A 155 15.93 -13.15 -8.71
CA GLU A 155 15.83 -12.68 -10.09
C GLU A 155 16.73 -13.50 -11.03
N GLU A 156 16.12 -14.24 -11.97
CA GLU A 156 16.81 -15.24 -12.80
C GLU A 156 17.78 -14.65 -13.86
N MET A 157 17.74 -13.35 -14.14
CA MET A 157 18.54 -12.71 -15.21
C MET A 157 19.00 -11.29 -14.85
N LEU A 158 19.89 -11.14 -13.86
CA LEU A 158 20.48 -9.83 -13.56
C LEU A 158 21.67 -9.56 -14.50
N SER A 159 21.54 -8.57 -15.39
CA SER A 159 22.68 -8.14 -16.23
C SER A 159 23.77 -7.44 -15.40
N LEU A 160 25.05 -7.63 -15.76
CA LEU A 160 26.17 -6.97 -15.07
C LEU A 160 26.08 -5.44 -15.08
N ASN A 161 25.54 -4.86 -16.17
CA ASN A 161 25.34 -3.42 -16.28
C ASN A 161 24.31 -2.91 -15.28
N LEU A 162 23.21 -3.64 -15.10
CA LEU A 162 22.19 -3.30 -14.11
C LEU A 162 22.72 -3.46 -12.67
N LEU A 163 23.52 -4.50 -12.43
CA LEU A 163 24.20 -4.72 -11.15
C LEU A 163 25.12 -3.54 -10.81
N LEU A 164 26.00 -3.14 -11.74
CA LEU A 164 26.89 -1.99 -11.55
C LEU A 164 26.10 -0.72 -11.30
N HIS A 165 24.98 -0.52 -12.00
CA HIS A 165 24.11 0.63 -11.78
C HIS A 165 23.52 0.65 -10.35
N TYR A 166 23.06 -0.49 -9.83
CA TYR A 166 22.59 -0.58 -8.45
C TYR A 166 23.70 -0.32 -7.44
N VAL A 167 24.88 -0.91 -7.62
CA VAL A 167 26.04 -0.70 -6.74
C VAL A 167 26.44 0.77 -6.73
N LEU A 168 26.48 1.42 -7.89
CA LEU A 168 26.79 2.86 -8.00
C LEU A 168 25.75 3.73 -7.29
N ASN A 169 24.46 3.44 -7.45
CA ASN A 169 23.39 4.20 -6.79
C ASN A 169 23.44 4.05 -5.26
N VAL A 170 23.65 2.83 -4.77
CA VAL A 170 23.80 2.56 -3.33
C VAL A 170 25.06 3.23 -2.79
N SER A 171 26.16 3.23 -3.53
CA SER A 171 27.40 3.93 -3.17
C SER A 171 27.20 5.45 -3.08
N PHE A 172 26.54 6.06 -4.08
CA PHE A 172 26.20 7.48 -4.08
C PHE A 172 25.32 7.85 -2.88
N PHE A 173 24.29 7.05 -2.61
CA PHE A 173 23.39 7.24 -1.48
C PHE A 173 24.11 7.14 -0.13
N THR A 174 24.92 6.10 0.06
CA THR A 174 25.70 5.88 1.29
C THR A 174 26.71 7.01 1.52
N THR A 175 27.39 7.45 0.46
CA THR A 175 28.31 8.59 0.53
C THR A 175 27.58 9.88 0.90
N GLY A 176 26.41 10.13 0.31
CA GLY A 176 25.57 11.27 0.64
C GLY A 176 25.16 11.30 2.12
N LEU A 177 24.74 10.16 2.67
CA LEU A 177 24.41 10.04 4.09
C LEU A 177 25.61 10.32 5.00
N TYR A 178 26.79 9.84 4.63
CA TYR A 178 28.02 10.07 5.40
C TYR A 178 28.40 11.55 5.44
N VAL A 179 28.37 12.22 4.28
CA VAL A 179 28.65 13.67 4.18
C VAL A 179 27.63 14.49 4.97
N LEU A 180 26.37 14.06 5.00
CA LEU A 180 25.28 14.76 5.67
C LEU A 180 25.16 14.44 7.17
N ALA A 181 25.93 13.46 7.68
CA ALA A 181 25.90 13.04 9.08
C ALA A 181 26.11 14.18 10.11
N PRO A 182 27.02 15.15 9.92
CA PRO A 182 27.16 16.27 10.85
C PRO A 182 25.92 17.16 10.94
N ILE A 183 25.20 17.30 9.81
CA ILE A 183 23.96 18.08 9.75
C ILE A 183 22.85 17.33 10.48
N TYR A 184 22.71 16.01 10.25
CA TYR A 184 21.76 15.20 11.02
C TYR A 184 22.02 15.23 12.52
N GLN A 185 23.28 15.21 12.93
CA GLN A 185 23.66 15.30 14.35
C GLN A 185 23.24 16.62 14.99
N THR A 186 23.36 17.73 14.27
CA THR A 186 23.15 19.07 14.84
C THR A 186 21.71 19.57 14.68
N LEU A 187 20.92 18.95 13.81
CA LEU A 187 19.59 19.40 13.39
C LEU A 187 18.64 19.71 14.55
N THR A 188 18.58 18.83 15.54
CA THR A 188 17.59 18.96 16.62
C THR A 188 18.18 19.53 17.91
N ARG A 189 19.47 19.91 17.96
CA ARG A 189 20.19 20.23 19.21
C ARG A 189 19.51 21.31 20.08
N SER A 190 18.79 22.25 19.47
CA SER A 190 18.05 23.32 20.17
C SER A 190 16.68 22.88 20.73
N ILE A 191 16.19 21.70 20.36
CA ILE A 191 14.90 21.14 20.78
C ILE A 191 15.11 20.20 21.98
N SER A 192 14.19 20.29 22.95
CA SER A 192 14.17 19.42 24.13
C SER A 192 14.00 17.94 23.77
N SER A 193 14.63 17.06 24.56
CA SER A 193 14.57 15.62 24.31
C SER A 193 13.15 15.07 24.40
N ASP A 194 12.33 15.53 25.35
CA ASP A 194 10.96 15.06 25.54
C ASP A 194 10.06 15.32 24.32
N SER A 195 10.21 16.50 23.71
CA SER A 195 9.50 16.82 22.47
C SER A 195 9.96 15.94 21.31
N ILE A 196 11.27 15.67 21.20
CA ILE A 196 11.80 14.77 20.17
C ILE A 196 11.28 13.34 20.35
N TRP A 197 11.23 12.81 21.58
CA TRP A 197 10.64 11.50 21.87
C TRP A 197 9.18 11.45 21.42
N SER A 198 8.38 12.43 21.84
CA SER A 198 6.95 12.50 21.52
C SER A 198 6.69 12.56 20.01
N VAL A 199 7.42 13.42 19.29
CA VAL A 199 7.25 13.55 17.83
C VAL A 199 7.74 12.31 17.10
N THR A 200 8.85 11.72 17.52
CA THR A 200 9.38 10.48 16.91
C THR A 200 8.39 9.34 17.07
N VAL A 201 7.85 9.12 18.28
CA VAL A 201 6.82 8.10 18.51
C VAL A 201 5.59 8.37 17.65
N SER A 202 5.14 9.62 17.58
CA SER A 202 3.99 10.00 16.74
C SER A 202 4.23 9.73 15.25
N LEU A 203 5.43 10.01 14.74
CA LEU A 203 5.82 9.74 13.36
C LEU A 203 5.94 8.24 13.06
N LEU A 204 6.47 7.44 13.99
CA LEU A 204 6.52 5.99 13.85
C LEU A 204 5.12 5.37 13.89
N LEU A 205 4.22 5.88 14.73
CA LEU A 205 2.81 5.47 14.73
C LEU A 205 2.14 5.87 13.41
N LEU A 206 2.31 7.10 12.94
CA LEU A 206 1.81 7.56 11.65
C LEU A 206 2.31 6.67 10.51
N HIS A 207 3.60 6.34 10.54
CA HIS A 207 4.22 5.43 9.58
C HIS A 207 3.54 4.06 9.59
N LEU A 208 3.37 3.44 10.77
CA LEU A 208 2.66 2.17 10.92
C LEU A 208 1.21 2.23 10.42
N PHE A 209 0.46 3.30 10.68
CA PHE A 209 -0.93 3.42 10.22
C PHE A 209 -1.05 3.62 8.71
N LEU A 210 -0.13 4.34 8.10
CA LEU A 210 -0.16 4.69 6.67
C LEU A 210 0.63 3.71 5.79
N HIS A 211 1.34 2.73 6.38
CA HIS A 211 2.10 1.76 5.61
C HIS A 211 1.16 0.80 4.85
N ASP A 212 1.53 0.47 3.60
CA ASP A 212 0.78 -0.48 2.78
C ASP A 212 1.25 -1.91 3.07
N TYR A 213 0.45 -2.63 3.84
CA TYR A 213 0.72 -4.02 4.24
C TYR A 213 0.34 -5.06 3.19
N SER A 214 -0.26 -4.66 2.06
CA SER A 214 -0.72 -5.58 1.02
C SER A 214 0.43 -6.37 0.37
N GLY A 215 1.68 -5.94 0.57
CA GLY A 215 2.87 -6.58 -0.03
C GLY A 215 2.84 -6.54 -1.56
N SER A 216 2.02 -5.65 -2.14
CA SER A 216 1.73 -5.56 -3.57
C SER A 216 2.05 -4.18 -4.14
N THR A 217 3.06 -3.50 -3.58
CA THR A 217 3.59 -2.25 -4.14
C THR A 217 4.35 -2.47 -5.45
N ILE A 218 4.64 -3.74 -5.80
CA ILE A 218 5.09 -4.14 -7.14
C ILE A 218 4.06 -5.16 -7.67
N ARG A 219 2.90 -4.68 -8.13
CA ARG A 219 2.04 -5.48 -9.02
C ARG A 219 2.64 -5.48 -10.42
N ALA A 220 2.31 -6.52 -11.18
CA ALA A 220 2.81 -6.80 -12.53
C ALA A 220 3.04 -5.53 -13.39
N PRO A 221 4.14 -5.48 -14.17
CA PRO A 221 4.44 -4.35 -15.04
C PRO A 221 3.26 -4.11 -16.00
N GLY A 222 2.50 -3.03 -15.79
CA GLY A 222 1.31 -2.69 -16.58
C GLY A 222 0.10 -2.19 -15.78
N ALA A 223 0.04 -2.41 -14.46
CA ALA A 223 -1.03 -1.86 -13.63
C ALA A 223 -0.78 -0.36 -13.34
N LEU A 224 -1.42 0.51 -14.12
CA LEU A 224 -1.36 1.97 -14.01
C LEU A 224 -2.06 2.46 -12.72
N LYS A 225 -1.50 2.18 -11.55
CA LYS A 225 -1.93 2.80 -10.29
C LYS A 225 -0.78 3.63 -9.75
N ASN A 226 -1.00 4.95 -9.70
CA ASN A 226 -0.06 5.90 -9.11
C ASN A 226 0.34 5.46 -7.69
N PRO A 227 1.58 5.76 -7.23
CA PRO A 227 1.97 5.49 -5.85
C PRO A 227 0.92 6.10 -4.92
N ASN A 228 0.37 5.28 -4.01
CA ASN A 228 -0.64 5.73 -3.06
C ASN A 228 -0.03 6.87 -2.23
N LEU A 229 -0.65 8.05 -2.22
CA LEU A 229 -0.21 9.21 -1.43
C LEU A 229 0.13 8.83 0.02
N THR A 230 -0.68 7.96 0.61
CA THR A 230 -0.54 7.38 1.94
C THR A 230 0.82 6.69 2.15
N SER A 231 1.28 5.91 1.16
CA SER A 231 2.58 5.22 1.21
C SER A 231 3.75 6.22 1.17
N CYS A 232 3.64 7.28 0.36
CA CYS A 232 4.64 8.35 0.33
C CYS A 232 4.74 9.10 1.67
N ILE A 233 3.59 9.42 2.28
CA ILE A 233 3.54 10.06 3.60
C ILE A 233 4.15 9.13 4.66
N SER A 234 3.80 7.85 4.62
CA SER A 234 4.34 6.82 5.53
C SER A 234 5.87 6.76 5.45
N LEU A 235 6.45 6.64 4.25
CA LEU A 235 7.92 6.58 4.09
C LEU A 235 8.61 7.88 4.52
N ASN A 236 8.05 9.04 4.19
CA ASN A 236 8.62 10.30 4.64
C ASN A 236 8.57 10.42 6.17
N ALA A 237 7.49 9.96 6.82
CA ALA A 237 7.37 9.95 8.27
C ALA A 237 8.45 9.08 8.93
N SER A 238 8.74 7.88 8.40
CA SER A 238 9.80 7.02 8.95
C SER A 238 11.19 7.59 8.74
N ILE A 239 11.46 8.23 7.59
CA ILE A 239 12.73 8.90 7.34
C ILE A 239 12.94 10.05 8.35
N VAL A 240 11.93 10.91 8.55
CA VAL A 240 12.03 12.02 9.53
C VAL A 240 12.18 11.49 10.95
N ALA A 241 11.45 10.42 11.33
CA ALA A 241 11.62 9.77 12.64
C ALA A 241 13.05 9.23 12.83
N SER A 242 13.61 8.62 11.79
CA SER A 242 15.00 8.12 11.81
C SER A 242 16.00 9.25 12.00
N VAL A 243 15.77 10.42 11.38
CA VAL A 243 16.62 11.61 11.55
C VAL A 243 16.55 12.12 12.99
N PHE A 244 15.37 12.15 13.58
CA PHE A 244 15.20 12.56 14.97
C PHE A 244 15.90 11.61 15.95
N LEU A 245 15.78 10.29 15.76
CA LEU A 245 16.52 9.29 16.54
C LEU A 245 18.04 9.46 16.38
N ALA A 246 18.54 9.53 15.15
CA ALA A 246 19.96 9.63 14.86
C ALA A 246 20.57 10.93 15.41
N SER A 247 19.84 12.05 15.35
CA SER A 247 20.31 13.35 15.83
C SER A 247 20.67 13.40 17.32
N ARG A 248 20.21 12.43 18.12
CA ARG A 248 20.49 12.33 19.56
C ARG A 248 21.73 11.51 19.90
N LEU A 249 22.42 10.97 18.89
CA LEU A 249 23.62 10.17 19.12
C LEU A 249 24.88 11.05 19.27
N PRO A 250 25.80 10.67 20.16
CA PRO A 250 26.94 11.51 20.53
C PRO A 250 28.04 11.58 19.47
N SER A 251 28.19 10.55 18.63
CA SER A 251 29.23 10.47 17.60
C SER A 251 28.66 10.50 16.18
N ARG A 252 29.37 11.17 15.27
CA ARG A 252 29.01 11.28 13.85
C ARG A 252 28.90 9.93 13.16
N LEU A 253 29.78 8.97 13.52
CA LEU A 253 29.77 7.64 12.92
C LEU A 253 28.53 6.84 13.37
N HIS A 254 28.12 6.98 14.62
CA HIS A 254 26.87 6.40 15.10
C HIS A 254 25.64 7.01 14.40
N VAL A 255 25.63 8.34 14.18
CA VAL A 255 24.56 9.03 13.44
C VAL A 255 24.45 8.48 12.02
N PHE A 256 25.58 8.38 11.32
CA PHE A 256 25.65 7.83 9.98
C PHE A 256 25.14 6.38 9.93
N ALA A 257 25.67 5.51 10.80
CA ALA A 257 25.34 4.09 10.79
C ALA A 257 23.87 3.83 11.19
N ILE A 258 23.33 4.49 12.22
CA ILE A 258 21.89 4.36 12.55
C ILE A 258 20.99 4.89 11.43
N MET A 259 21.39 5.98 10.77
CA MET A 259 20.66 6.50 9.63
C MET A 259 20.66 5.50 8.47
N LEU A 260 21.82 4.93 8.15
CA LEU A 260 21.98 3.91 7.11
C LEU A 260 21.14 2.68 7.44
N PHE A 261 21.24 2.15 8.66
CA PHE A 261 20.44 1.03 9.16
C PHE A 261 18.94 1.27 8.98
N SER A 262 18.45 2.42 9.46
CA SER A 262 17.03 2.77 9.42
C SER A 262 16.52 2.85 7.98
N LEU A 263 17.30 3.46 7.08
CA LEU A 263 16.96 3.57 5.66
C LEU A 263 17.04 2.22 4.94
N GLN A 264 18.02 1.37 5.27
CA GLN A 264 18.08 -0.01 4.77
C GLN A 264 16.81 -0.77 5.12
N VAL A 265 16.42 -0.73 6.40
CA VAL A 265 15.25 -1.45 6.88
C VAL A 265 13.94 -0.86 6.32
N PHE A 266 13.75 0.46 6.30
CA PHE A 266 12.48 1.04 5.84
C PHE A 266 12.32 1.04 4.31
N LEU A 267 13.39 1.21 3.53
CA LEU A 267 13.29 1.25 2.07
C LEU A 267 13.52 -0.12 1.43
N PHE A 268 14.49 -0.91 1.91
CA PHE A 268 14.87 -2.16 1.24
C PHE A 268 14.16 -3.38 1.82
N ALA A 269 13.80 -3.43 3.10
CA ALA A 269 13.11 -4.60 3.66
C ALA A 269 11.75 -4.90 2.98
N PRO A 270 10.92 -3.90 2.59
CA PRO A 270 9.70 -4.16 1.81
C PRO A 270 10.00 -4.84 0.46
N LEU A 271 11.06 -4.42 -0.22
CA LEU A 271 11.50 -5.01 -1.49
C LEU A 271 11.97 -6.46 -1.30
N VAL A 272 12.84 -6.70 -0.31
CA VAL A 272 13.32 -8.05 0.02
C VAL A 272 12.17 -8.98 0.38
N THR A 273 11.22 -8.49 1.19
CA THR A 273 10.03 -9.25 1.58
C THR A 273 9.15 -9.59 0.37
N TYR A 274 8.99 -8.65 -0.56
CA TYR A 274 8.28 -8.89 -1.82
C TYR A 274 8.97 -9.98 -2.65
N CYS A 275 10.30 -9.91 -2.82
CA CYS A 275 11.09 -10.92 -3.53
C CYS A 275 10.92 -12.32 -2.90
N ILE A 276 11.08 -12.44 -1.57
CA ILE A 276 10.92 -13.71 -0.86
C ILE A 276 9.50 -14.27 -1.04
N ARG A 277 8.48 -13.41 -0.92
CA ARG A 277 7.07 -13.82 -1.08
C ARG A 277 6.76 -14.28 -2.50
N LYS A 278 7.32 -13.60 -3.52
CA LYS A 278 7.19 -13.98 -4.94
C LYS A 278 7.83 -15.34 -5.21
N TYR A 279 8.99 -15.62 -4.60
CA TYR A 279 9.70 -16.88 -4.76
C TYR A 279 9.00 -18.05 -4.02
N SER A 280 8.70 -17.89 -2.73
CA SER A 280 8.00 -18.90 -1.95
C SER A 280 7.31 -18.32 -0.73
N PHE A 281 6.00 -18.57 -0.64
CA PHE A 281 5.21 -18.15 0.52
C PHE A 281 5.69 -18.79 1.84
N ARG A 282 6.17 -20.04 1.80
CA ARG A 282 6.69 -20.71 3.01
C ARG A 282 7.96 -20.05 3.53
N LEU A 283 8.85 -19.62 2.64
CA LEU A 283 10.07 -18.90 3.01
C LEU A 283 9.73 -17.53 3.59
N HIS A 284 8.73 -16.84 3.05
CA HIS A 284 8.24 -15.58 3.63
C HIS A 284 7.76 -15.76 5.08
N LEU A 285 6.97 -16.81 5.34
CA LEU A 285 6.54 -17.12 6.71
C LEU A 285 7.72 -17.45 7.62
N LEU A 286 8.65 -18.31 7.17
CA LEU A 286 9.85 -18.66 7.94
C LEU A 286 10.69 -17.42 8.28
N PHE A 287 10.94 -16.55 7.30
CA PHE A 287 11.66 -15.29 7.47
C PHE A 287 10.94 -14.38 8.48
N SER A 288 9.61 -14.28 8.38
CA SER A 288 8.81 -13.44 9.29
C SER A 288 8.86 -13.95 10.72
N PHE A 289 8.71 -15.26 10.94
CA PHE A 289 8.82 -15.86 12.27
C PHE A 289 10.24 -15.75 12.84
N ALA A 290 11.27 -15.92 12.00
CA ALA A 290 12.66 -15.72 12.42
C ALA A 290 12.88 -14.26 12.86
N LEU A 291 12.39 -13.30 12.08
CA LEU A 291 12.47 -11.88 12.42
C LEU A 291 11.77 -11.60 13.76
N MET A 292 10.53 -12.08 13.94
CA MET A 292 9.79 -11.94 15.20
C MET A 292 10.52 -12.57 16.39
N ALA A 293 11.14 -13.74 16.23
CA ALA A 293 11.89 -14.39 17.30
C ALA A 293 13.14 -13.58 17.70
N VAL A 294 13.87 -13.06 16.70
CA VAL A 294 15.03 -12.20 16.91
C VAL A 294 14.62 -10.91 17.63
N THR A 295 13.57 -10.23 17.17
CA THR A 295 13.10 -8.99 17.81
C THR A 295 12.68 -9.23 19.25
N LEU A 296 11.90 -10.27 19.52
CA LEU A 296 11.44 -10.63 20.86
C LEU A 296 12.62 -10.94 21.80
N THR A 297 13.66 -11.62 21.31
CA THR A 297 14.86 -11.91 22.09
C THR A 297 15.58 -10.62 22.50
N PHE A 298 15.77 -9.68 21.57
CA PHE A 298 16.41 -8.40 21.87
C PHE A 298 15.57 -7.49 22.78
N VAL A 299 14.25 -7.51 22.64
CA VAL A 299 13.34 -6.77 23.54
C VAL A 299 13.36 -7.35 24.94
N TYR A 300 13.37 -8.69 25.07
CA TYR A 300 13.46 -9.37 26.35
C TYR A 300 14.73 -8.97 27.11
N SER A 301 15.88 -8.96 26.41
CA SER A 301 17.15 -8.51 26.97
C SER A 301 17.15 -7.04 27.37
N LEU A 302 16.32 -6.20 26.73
CA LEU A 302 16.22 -4.78 27.07
C LEU A 302 15.34 -4.54 28.30
N HIS A 303 14.09 -5.02 28.28
CA HIS A 303 13.14 -4.80 29.37
C HIS A 303 11.92 -5.74 29.31
N ARG A 304 11.61 -6.41 30.44
CA ARG A 304 10.49 -7.38 30.54
C ARG A 304 9.12 -6.80 30.21
N LEU A 305 8.83 -5.55 30.60
CA LEU A 305 7.54 -4.92 30.29
C LEU A 305 7.37 -4.74 28.77
N LEU A 306 8.41 -4.27 28.08
CA LEU A 306 8.35 -4.06 26.62
C LEU A 306 8.18 -5.38 25.89
N PHE A 307 8.77 -6.46 26.42
CA PHE A 307 8.59 -7.81 25.90
C PHE A 307 7.13 -8.25 26.00
N VAL A 308 6.52 -8.13 27.18
CA VAL A 308 5.11 -8.49 27.39
C VAL A 308 4.19 -7.65 26.48
N LEU A 309 4.46 -6.35 26.35
CA LEU A 309 3.70 -5.47 25.46
C LEU A 309 3.84 -5.88 23.99
N LEU A 310 5.05 -6.17 23.51
CA LEU A 310 5.27 -6.59 22.13
C LEU A 310 4.61 -7.95 21.84
N VAL A 311 4.75 -8.93 22.74
CA VAL A 311 4.05 -10.23 22.60
C VAL A 311 2.54 -10.02 22.57
N GLY A 312 2.00 -9.21 23.47
CA GLY A 312 0.57 -8.86 23.49
C GLY A 312 0.10 -8.26 22.17
N MET A 313 0.86 -7.31 21.61
CA MET A 313 0.56 -6.71 20.31
C MET A 313 0.63 -7.71 19.15
N LEU A 314 1.63 -8.59 19.13
CA LEU A 314 1.75 -9.62 18.09
C LEU A 314 0.62 -10.65 18.17
N VAL A 315 0.22 -11.07 19.37
CA VAL A 315 -0.94 -11.96 19.56
C VAL A 315 -2.23 -11.27 19.15
N PHE A 316 -2.39 -9.99 19.53
CA PHE A 316 -3.55 -9.20 19.15
C PHE A 316 -3.70 -9.11 17.63
N VAL A 317 -2.63 -8.74 16.92
CA VAL A 317 -2.65 -8.61 15.45
C VAL A 317 -2.82 -9.94 14.73
N ASN A 318 -2.14 -11.02 15.16
CA ASN A 318 -2.16 -12.29 14.42
C ASN A 318 -3.33 -13.22 14.77
N VAL A 319 -3.97 -13.03 15.93
CA VAL A 319 -5.02 -13.95 16.41
C VAL A 319 -6.32 -13.20 16.70
N VAL A 320 -6.28 -12.17 17.54
CA VAL A 320 -7.48 -11.46 17.99
C VAL A 320 -8.14 -10.72 16.83
N CYS A 321 -7.37 -9.98 16.04
CA CYS A 321 -7.87 -9.25 14.88
C CYS A 321 -8.49 -10.17 13.81
N PRO A 322 -7.82 -11.25 13.33
CA PRO A 322 -8.43 -12.22 12.44
C PRO A 322 -9.69 -12.87 13.00
N TYR A 323 -9.70 -13.21 14.29
CA TYR A 323 -10.86 -13.80 14.96
C TYR A 323 -12.04 -12.82 14.95
N TRP A 324 -11.79 -11.57 15.35
CA TRP A 324 -12.80 -10.51 15.35
C TRP A 324 -13.32 -10.28 13.93
N LEU A 325 -12.43 -10.21 12.93
CA LEU A 325 -12.82 -9.99 11.53
C LEU A 325 -13.81 -11.06 11.04
N ILE A 326 -13.60 -12.32 11.40
CA ILE A 326 -14.52 -13.42 11.05
C ILE A 326 -15.83 -13.32 11.82
N ARG A 327 -15.78 -12.97 13.11
CA ARG A 327 -17.00 -12.76 13.91
C ARG A 327 -17.86 -11.62 13.37
N ILE A 328 -17.25 -10.50 12.99
CA ILE A 328 -17.99 -9.39 12.36
C ILE A 328 -18.61 -9.84 11.04
N GLN A 329 -17.93 -10.72 10.29
CA GLN A 329 -18.45 -11.20 9.02
C GLN A 329 -19.78 -11.97 9.16
N GLU A 330 -20.05 -12.60 10.32
CA GLU A 330 -21.34 -13.26 10.58
C GLU A 330 -22.51 -12.27 10.58
N TYR A 331 -22.26 -10.99 10.87
CA TYR A 331 -23.26 -9.91 10.82
C TYR A 331 -23.34 -9.24 9.44
N LYS A 332 -22.54 -9.66 8.45
CA LYS A 332 -22.64 -9.11 7.10
C LYS A 332 -23.89 -9.68 6.44
N PHE A 333 -24.86 -8.80 6.21
CA PHE A 333 -26.11 -9.12 5.54
C PHE A 333 -26.19 -8.35 4.23
N GLU A 334 -26.40 -9.07 3.13
CA GLU A 334 -26.54 -8.49 1.80
C GLU A 334 -27.89 -8.89 1.23
N ILE A 335 -28.76 -7.93 0.95
CA ILE A 335 -29.99 -8.18 0.20
C ILE A 335 -29.70 -7.83 -1.25
N ASN A 336 -29.90 -8.80 -2.14
CA ASN A 336 -29.91 -8.59 -3.58
C ASN A 336 -31.34 -8.78 -4.10
N GLY A 337 -31.66 -8.14 -5.20
CA GLY A 337 -32.96 -8.27 -5.87
C GLY A 337 -32.89 -7.84 -7.33
N PRO A 338 -33.99 -8.02 -8.08
CA PRO A 338 -34.05 -7.64 -9.50
C PRO A 338 -33.99 -6.12 -9.74
N TRP A 339 -33.93 -5.33 -8.67
CA TRP A 339 -33.81 -3.87 -8.67
C TRP A 339 -32.41 -3.39 -8.25
N ASP A 340 -31.44 -4.30 -8.09
CA ASP A 340 -30.06 -3.95 -7.75
C ASP A 340 -29.42 -3.08 -8.84
N GLU A 341 -28.43 -2.30 -8.43
CA GLU A 341 -27.62 -1.48 -9.34
C GLU A 341 -27.04 -2.34 -10.46
N ALA A 342 -27.20 -1.88 -11.71
CA ALA A 342 -26.64 -2.56 -12.86
C ALA A 342 -25.12 -2.66 -12.73
N LYS A 343 -24.60 -3.88 -12.59
CA LYS A 343 -23.16 -4.14 -12.56
C LYS A 343 -22.65 -4.19 -14.00
N LEU A 344 -21.57 -3.46 -14.27
CA LEU A 344 -20.85 -3.55 -15.55
C LEU A 344 -20.18 -4.92 -15.63
N CYS A 345 -20.80 -5.88 -16.32
CA CYS A 345 -20.16 -7.15 -16.68
C CYS A 345 -19.19 -6.92 -17.83
N PHE A 346 -17.97 -6.52 -17.51
CA PHE A 346 -16.85 -6.73 -18.42
C PHE A 346 -16.26 -8.10 -18.12
N ASP A 347 -16.22 -8.99 -19.11
CA ASP A 347 -15.36 -10.17 -19.05
C ASP A 347 -13.93 -9.67 -19.03
N ILE A 348 -13.35 -9.61 -17.82
CA ILE A 348 -11.91 -9.48 -17.67
C ILE A 348 -11.38 -10.88 -17.99
N THR A 349 -11.10 -11.13 -19.26
CA THR A 349 -10.26 -12.25 -19.66
C THR A 349 -8.86 -11.98 -19.11
N ASP A 350 -8.51 -12.69 -18.04
CA ASP A 350 -7.15 -12.72 -17.47
C ASP A 350 -6.10 -13.21 -18.49
#